data_AF-I3SPF9-F1
#
_entry.id   AF-I3SPF9-F1
#
_cell.length_a   1.000
_cell.length_b   1.000
_cell.length_c   1.000
_cell.angle_alpha   90.00
_cell.angle_beta   90.00
_cell.angle_gamma   90.00
#
_symmetry.space_group_name_H-M   'P 1'
#
loop_
_entity.id
_entity.type
_entity.pdbx_description
1 polymer ?
#
loop_
_entity_poly.entity_id
_entity_poly.type
_entity_poly.pdbx_seq_one_letter_code
_entity_poly.pdbx_strand_id
1 'polypeptide(L)'
;MDGSSFYVVGFGKGKWTPDVRRTYNLVDGITRYTTQVYPNSWTTILVSLDNKGMWNLRSAIWENRYLGQDLYMRVWNNEQSLYTETNVPLNALFCSKAKHLPKL
;
A
#
# COMPACT_ATOMS: atom_id res chain seq x y z
N MET A 1 2.50 4.74 -0.55
CA MET A 1 1.38 3.80 -0.41
C MET A 1 0.13 4.64 -0.36
N ASP A 2 -0.78 4.41 -1.29
CA ASP A 2 -2.04 5.13 -1.30
C ASP A 2 -2.94 4.56 -0.18
N GLY A 3 -3.83 5.37 0.39
CA GLY A 3 -4.83 4.93 1.37
C GLY A 3 -4.39 4.76 2.82
N SER A 4 -3.08 4.69 3.12
CA SER A 4 -2.61 4.58 4.51
C SER A 4 -1.20 5.13 4.69
N SER A 5 -0.93 5.65 5.89
CA SER A 5 0.44 5.88 6.39
C SER A 5 0.97 4.60 7.06
N PHE A 6 2.28 4.44 7.05
CA PHE A 6 2.94 3.31 7.70
C PHE A 6 4.10 3.76 8.58
N TYR A 7 4.43 2.96 9.58
CA TYR A 7 5.59 3.15 10.45
C TYR A 7 6.81 2.51 9.80
N VAL A 8 7.90 3.26 9.66
CA VAL A 8 9.20 2.66 9.29
C VAL A 8 9.85 2.11 10.55
N VAL A 9 9.96 0.79 10.64
CA VAL A 9 10.41 0.11 11.88
C VAL A 9 11.85 -0.40 11.79
N GLY A 10 12.43 -0.46 10.60
CA GLY A 10 13.82 -0.89 10.46
C GLY A 10 14.32 -0.77 9.03
N PHE A 11 15.64 -0.74 8.89
CA PHE A 11 16.34 -0.82 7.63
C PHE A 11 17.72 -1.42 7.87
N GLY A 12 18.32 -2.02 6.84
CA GLY A 12 19.62 -2.65 6.98
C GLY A 12 20.23 -3.04 5.64
N LYS A 13 21.55 -3.22 5.62
CA LYS A 13 22.28 -3.71 4.44
C LYS A 13 22.11 -5.23 4.30
N GLY A 14 22.29 -5.71 3.07
CA GLY A 14 22.24 -7.13 2.74
C GLY A 14 20.81 -7.65 2.61
N LYS A 15 20.66 -8.97 2.74
CA LYS A 15 19.37 -9.65 2.63
C LYS A 15 18.66 -9.64 3.99
N TRP A 16 17.38 -9.29 3.98
CA TRP A 16 16.54 -9.38 5.17
C TRP A 16 16.45 -10.84 5.66
N THR A 17 16.54 -11.05 6.98
CA THR A 17 16.30 -12.34 7.65
C THR A 17 15.31 -12.15 8.81
N PRO A 18 14.56 -13.19 9.22
CA PRO A 18 13.64 -13.07 10.37
C PRO A 18 14.30 -12.58 11.67
N ASP A 19 15.58 -12.85 11.88
CA ASP A 19 16.32 -12.43 13.09
C ASP A 19 16.36 -10.91 13.29
N VAL A 20 16.30 -10.12 12.21
CA VAL A 20 16.34 -8.65 12.28
C VAL A 20 15.07 -8.06 12.88
N ARG A 21 13.99 -8.84 13.04
CA ARG A 21 12.76 -8.38 13.72
C ARG A 21 13.02 -7.93 15.16
N ARG A 22 14.04 -8.49 15.82
CA ARG A 22 14.44 -8.09 17.18
C ARG A 22 15.01 -6.67 17.26
N THR A 23 15.40 -6.09 16.12
CA THR A 23 15.96 -4.74 16.05
C THR A 23 14.94 -3.72 15.54
N TYR A 24 13.66 -4.11 15.41
CA TYR A 24 12.63 -3.19 14.97
C TYR A 24 12.37 -2.13 16.03
N ASN A 25 12.26 -0.89 15.60
CA ASN A 25 11.73 0.19 16.42
C ASN A 25 10.20 0.05 16.52
N LEU A 26 9.75 -0.44 17.67
CA LEU A 26 8.33 -0.64 17.99
C LEU A 26 7.79 0.42 18.97
N VAL A 27 8.59 1.43 19.33
CA VAL A 27 8.24 2.42 20.35
C VAL A 27 7.91 3.77 19.70
N ASP A 28 8.81 4.29 18.86
CA ASP A 28 8.72 5.66 18.32
C ASP A 28 8.99 5.70 16.80
N GLY A 29 8.56 4.65 16.08
CA GLY A 29 8.63 4.61 14.62
C GLY A 29 7.94 5.83 13.99
N ILE A 30 8.57 6.41 12.97
CA ILE A 30 8.03 7.58 12.26
C ILE A 30 7.01 7.14 11.21
N THR A 31 5.86 7.81 11.18
CA THR A 31 4.84 7.61 10.14
C THR A 31 5.28 8.25 8.81
N ARG A 32 5.13 7.51 7.71
CA ARG A 32 5.43 7.97 6.35
C ARG A 32 4.43 7.40 5.36
N TYR A 33 4.40 8.00 4.16
CA TYR A 33 3.66 7.50 3.00
C TYR A 33 4.59 6.96 1.91
N THR A 34 5.87 7.35 1.97
CA THR A 34 6.95 6.93 1.07
C THR A 34 8.22 6.77 1.89
N THR A 35 9.01 5.74 1.61
CA THR A 35 10.31 5.51 2.25
C THR A 35 11.30 4.97 1.22
N GLN A 36 12.59 5.26 1.40
CA GLN A 36 13.63 4.76 0.53
C GLN A 36 13.99 3.31 0.86
N VAL A 37 14.41 2.57 -0.17
CA VAL A 37 15.14 1.31 -0.03
C VAL A 37 16.50 1.54 -0.67
N TYR A 38 17.56 1.45 0.13
CA TYR A 38 18.92 1.67 -0.36
C TYR A 38 19.43 0.50 -1.21
N PRO A 39 20.45 0.72 -2.07
CA PRO A 39 21.03 -0.37 -2.86
C PRO A 39 21.48 -1.55 -1.99
N ASN A 40 21.19 -2.77 -2.44
CA ASN A 40 21.53 -4.03 -1.74
C ASN A 40 21.10 -4.03 -0.26
N SER A 41 19.96 -3.42 0.05
CA SER A 41 19.46 -3.22 1.41
C SER A 41 17.97 -3.51 1.49
N TRP A 42 17.42 -3.48 2.70
CA TRP A 42 16.01 -3.66 2.98
C TRP A 42 15.49 -2.54 3.87
N THR A 43 14.18 -2.28 3.77
CA THR A 43 13.41 -1.40 4.66
C THR A 43 12.15 -2.14 5.08
N THR A 44 11.85 -2.16 6.37
CA THR A 44 10.63 -2.78 6.92
C THR A 44 9.66 -1.69 7.35
N ILE A 45 8.41 -1.87 6.97
CA ILE A 45 7.30 -1.03 7.39
C ILE A 45 6.25 -1.86 8.14
N LEU A 46 5.54 -1.24 9.08
CA LEU A 46 4.30 -1.77 9.66
C LEU A 46 3.15 -0.84 9.27
N VAL A 47 2.06 -1.42 8.81
CA VAL A 47 0.89 -0.68 8.31
C VAL A 47 -0.39 -1.29 8.88
N SER A 48 -1.29 -0.43 9.34
CA SER A 48 -2.68 -0.82 9.64
C SER A 48 -3.46 -0.80 8.33
N LEU A 49 -4.11 -1.93 8.00
CA LEU A 49 -4.97 -2.07 6.82
C LEU A 49 -6.44 -1.95 7.24
N ASP A 50 -6.79 -0.79 7.80
CA ASP A 50 -8.13 -0.45 8.27
C ASP A 50 -8.97 0.30 7.22
N ASN A 51 -8.31 0.89 6.22
CA ASN A 51 -8.98 1.60 5.14
C ASN A 51 -9.37 0.64 4.00
N LYS A 52 -10.67 0.37 3.83
CA LYS A 52 -11.17 -0.54 2.80
C LYS A 52 -11.03 0.07 1.41
N GLY A 53 -10.83 -0.79 0.42
CA GLY A 53 -10.75 -0.41 -0.98
C GLY A 53 -9.54 -1.00 -1.69
N MET A 54 -9.18 -0.37 -2.82
CA MET A 54 -8.06 -0.76 -3.68
C MET A 54 -6.95 0.28 -3.58
N TRP A 55 -5.77 -0.14 -3.13
CA TRP A 55 -4.65 0.75 -2.87
C TRP A 55 -3.42 0.36 -3.68
N ASN A 56 -2.77 1.37 -4.26
CA ASN A 56 -1.54 1.18 -5.04
C ASN A 56 -0.31 1.37 -4.14
N LEU A 57 0.59 0.40 -4.19
CA LEU A 57 1.94 0.49 -3.64
C LEU A 57 2.91 0.51 -4.82
N ARG A 58 3.69 1.58 -4.94
CA ARG A 58 4.47 1.87 -6.14
C ARG A 58 5.81 2.49 -5.84
N SER A 59 6.73 2.37 -6.79
CA SER A 59 7.90 3.25 -6.84
C SER A 59 7.46 4.71 -7.09
N ALA A 60 8.05 5.63 -6.34
CA ALA A 60 7.92 7.07 -6.62
C ALA A 60 8.80 7.52 -7.80
N ILE A 61 9.72 6.66 -8.26
CA ILE A 61 10.52 6.87 -9.47
C ILE A 61 9.66 6.51 -10.67
N TRP A 62 9.42 7.49 -11.55
CA TRP A 62 8.44 7.37 -12.63
C TRP A 62 8.80 6.27 -13.62
N GLU A 63 10.07 6.17 -14.00
CA GLU A 63 10.59 5.19 -14.95
C GLU A 63 10.35 3.77 -14.46
N ASN A 64 10.63 3.52 -13.18
CA ASN A 64 10.39 2.22 -12.56
C ASN A 64 8.90 1.89 -12.51
N ARG A 65 8.06 2.87 -12.16
CA ARG A 65 6.60 2.69 -12.16
C ARG A 65 6.08 2.36 -13.55
N TYR A 66 6.56 3.06 -14.58
CA TYR A 66 6.21 2.79 -15.98
C TYR A 66 6.61 1.38 -16.41
N LEU A 67 7.76 0.89 -15.94
CA LEU A 67 8.23 -0.49 -16.16
C LEU A 67 7.51 -1.54 -15.30
N GLY A 68 6.51 -1.15 -14.50
CA GLY A 68 5.67 -2.08 -13.73
C GLY A 68 6.16 -2.34 -12.30
N GLN A 69 7.01 -1.48 -11.73
CA GLN A 69 7.38 -1.56 -10.31
C GLN A 69 6.27 -0.97 -9.42
N ASP A 70 5.09 -1.59 -9.48
CA ASP A 70 3.95 -1.32 -8.63
C ASP A 70 3.13 -2.58 -8.37
N LEU A 71 2.27 -2.51 -7.36
CA LEU A 71 1.28 -3.54 -7.06
C LEU A 71 0.00 -2.89 -6.53
N TYR A 72 -1.09 -3.62 -6.64
CA TYR A 72 -2.38 -3.23 -6.08
C TYR A 72 -2.79 -4.20 -4.99
N MET A 73 -3.31 -3.65 -3.88
CA MET A 73 -3.78 -4.41 -2.74
C MET A 73 -5.25 -4.08 -2.49
N ARG A 74 -6.06 -5.11 -2.27
CA ARG A 74 -7.46 -4.96 -1.85
C ARG A 74 -7.59 -5.20 -0.36
N VAL A 75 -8.03 -4.17 0.37
CA VAL A 75 -8.45 -4.29 1.76
C VAL A 75 -9.96 -4.47 1.75
N TRP A 76 -10.44 -5.66 2.13
CA TRP A 76 -11.85 -6.03 2.06
C TRP A 76 -12.32 -6.66 3.37
N ASN A 77 -13.63 -6.56 3.62
CA ASN A 77 -14.30 -7.35 4.64
C ASN A 77 -15.71 -7.74 4.16
N ASN A 78 -16.46 -8.48 4.97
CA ASN A 78 -17.83 -8.93 4.64
C ASN A 78 -18.90 -7.84 4.83
N GLU A 79 -18.56 -6.72 5.45
CA GLU A 79 -19.52 -5.68 5.83
C GLU A 79 -19.52 -4.55 4.80
N GLN A 80 -20.66 -4.33 4.16
CA GLN A 80 -20.88 -3.19 3.29
C GLN A 80 -21.31 -1.98 4.13
N SER A 81 -20.43 -1.01 4.27
CA SER A 81 -20.71 0.24 4.99
C SER A 81 -20.06 1.42 4.28
N LEU A 82 -20.87 2.45 4.00
CA LEU A 82 -20.42 3.71 3.39
C LEU A 82 -19.41 4.47 4.25
N TYR A 83 -19.36 4.19 5.56
CA TYR A 83 -18.34 4.73 6.45
C TYR A 83 -16.95 4.15 6.14
N THR A 84 -16.90 2.94 5.58
CA THR A 84 -15.66 2.19 5.38
C THR A 84 -15.21 2.12 3.93
N GLU A 85 -16.14 2.01 2.98
CA GLU A 85 -15.87 2.05 1.54
C GLU A 85 -17.04 2.76 0.88
N THR A 86 -16.75 3.82 0.14
CA THR A 86 -17.80 4.59 -0.57
C THR A 86 -18.20 3.86 -1.85
N ASN A 87 -19.46 4.08 -2.27
CA ASN A 87 -19.90 3.60 -3.58
C ASN A 87 -19.09 4.26 -4.70
N VAL A 88 -18.92 3.52 -5.80
CA VAL A 88 -18.27 4.05 -7.00
C VAL A 88 -19.05 5.29 -7.48
N PRO A 89 -18.37 6.43 -7.74
CA PRO A 89 -19.05 7.64 -8.20
C PRO A 89 -19.83 7.45 -9.51
N LEU A 90 -20.96 8.15 -9.67
CA LEU A 90 -21.84 8.09 -10.86
C LEU A 90 -21.11 8.41 -12.18
N ASN A 91 -20.10 9.27 -12.10
CA ASN A 91 -19.28 9.72 -13.22
C ASN A 91 -18.05 8.84 -13.46
N ALA A 92 -17.88 7.73 -12.73
CA ALA A 92 -16.78 6.80 -12.97
C ALA A 92 -16.88 6.19 -14.38
N LEU A 93 -15.73 6.09 -15.04
CA LEU A 93 -15.61 5.49 -16.37
C LEU A 93 -15.41 3.98 -16.22
N PHE A 94 -16.32 3.19 -16.81
CA PHE A 94 -16.19 1.74 -16.87
C PHE A 94 -15.50 1.30 -18.16
N CYS A 95 -14.52 0.41 -18.03
CA CYS A 95 -13.73 -0.12 -19.14
C CYS A 95 -13.66 -1.65 -19.13
N SER A 96 -13.34 -2.25 -20.28
CA SER A 96 -13.21 -3.70 -20.47
C SER A 96 -14.31 -4.52 -19.77
N LYS A 97 -13.93 -5.38 -18.82
CA LYS A 97 -14.85 -6.26 -18.09
C LYS A 97 -15.90 -5.51 -17.26
N ALA A 98 -15.66 -4.24 -16.90
CA ALA A 98 -16.61 -3.45 -16.13
C ALA A 98 -17.70 -2.79 -16.98
N LYS A 99 -17.61 -2.79 -18.32
CA LYS A 99 -18.54 -2.05 -19.20
C LYS A 99 -20.03 -2.42 -19.02
N HIS A 100 -20.32 -3.63 -18.57
CA HIS A 100 -21.68 -4.14 -18.39
C HIS A 100 -22.23 -3.92 -16.97
N LEU A 101 -21.40 -3.41 -16.04
CA LEU A 101 -21.85 -3.15 -14.68
C LEU A 101 -22.82 -1.97 -14.66
N PRO A 102 -23.92 -2.06 -13.88
CA PRO A 102 -24.82 -0.93 -13.71
C PRO A 102 -24.07 0.22 -13.04
N LYS A 103 -24.31 1.45 -13.53
CA LYS A 103 -23.97 2.65 -12.77
C LYS A 103 -25.00 2.73 -11.64
N LEU A 104 -24.53 2.55 -10.39
CA LEU A 104 -25.34 2.72 -9.17
C LEU A 104 -25.95 4.12 -9.13
#